data_AF-A0A953PQY0-F1
#
_entry.id   AF-A0A953PQY0-F1
#
_cell.length_a   1.000
_cell.length_b   1.000
_cell.length_c   1.000
_cell.angle_alpha   90.00
_cell.angle_beta   90.00
_cell.angle_gamma   90.00
#
_symmetry.space_group_name_H-M   'P 1'
#
loop_
_entity.id
_entity.type
_entity.pdbx_description
1 polymer ?
#
loop_
_entity_poly.entity_id
_entity_poly.type
_entity_poly.pdbx_seq_one_letter_code
_entity_poly.pdbx_strand_id
1 'polypeptide(L)'
;MTRTLIFVHRWLGVVLCLFFLLWFASAIGMMYWDFPSVTEADRLARSPALDPARVVVSPADAYASLGRPDPPSQARLIMYDGRPAYRFRAGR
;
A
#
# COMPACT_ATOMS: atom_id res chain seq x y z
N MET A 1 8.17 20.87 52.27
CA MET A 1 7.70 19.88 51.28
C MET A 1 6.95 20.49 50.10
N THR A 2 6.13 21.53 50.31
CA THR A 2 5.36 22.23 49.25
C THR A 2 6.21 22.82 48.12
N ARG A 3 7.39 23.38 48.42
CA ARG A 3 8.29 23.98 47.41
C ARG A 3 8.75 22.97 46.35
N THR A 4 9.06 21.74 46.75
CA THR A 4 9.45 20.64 45.85
C THR A 4 8.26 20.23 44.98
N LEU A 5 7.08 20.13 45.57
CA LEU A 5 5.83 19.79 44.87
C LEU A 5 5.49 20.82 43.78
N ILE A 6 5.62 22.11 44.09
CA ILE A 6 5.40 23.19 43.13
C ILE A 6 6.42 23.13 41.98
N PHE A 7 7.70 22.89 42.30
CA PHE A 7 8.74 22.76 41.28
C PHE A 7 8.46 21.57 40.35
N VAL A 8 8.19 20.39 40.91
CA VAL A 8 7.91 19.17 40.14
C VAL A 8 6.65 19.36 39.30
N HIS A 9 5.56 19.87 39.87
CA HIS A 9 4.32 20.09 39.13
C HIS A 9 4.52 21.05 37.96
N ARG A 10 5.24 22.16 38.17
CA ARG A 10 5.52 23.13 37.10
C ARG A 10 6.29 22.51 35.94
N TRP A 11 7.35 21.76 36.23
CA TRP A 11 8.17 21.15 35.19
C TRP A 11 7.46 19.96 34.52
N LEU A 12 6.71 19.16 35.28
CA LEU A 12 5.89 18.08 34.73
C LEU A 12 4.83 18.64 33.77
N GLY A 13 4.18 19.75 34.15
CA GLY A 13 3.22 20.44 33.29
C GLY A 13 3.84 20.92 32.00
N VAL A 14 5.04 21.53 32.05
CA VAL A 14 5.76 21.97 30.85
C VAL A 14 6.09 20.81 29.91
N VAL A 15 6.66 19.72 30.45
CA VAL A 15 7.01 18.53 29.65
C VAL A 15 5.76 17.89 29.04
N LEU A 16 4.69 17.74 29.82
CA LEU A 16 3.43 17.17 29.37
C LEU A 16 2.77 18.05 28.28
N CYS A 17 2.83 19.36 28.43
CA CYS A 17 2.28 20.31 27.45
C CYS A 17 3.02 20.21 26.10
N LEU A 18 4.36 20.15 26.13
CA LEU A 18 5.17 19.93 24.92
C LEU A 18 4.89 18.58 24.27
N PHE A 19 4.76 17.52 25.08
CA PHE A 19 4.40 16.19 24.59
C PHE A 19 3.05 16.18 23.89
N PHE A 20 2.02 16.79 24.51
CA PHE A 20 0.71 16.92 23.88
C PHE A 20 0.76 17.73 22.60
N LEU A 21 1.50 18.84 22.57
CA LEU A 21 1.63 19.67 21.37
C LEU A 21 2.23 18.85 20.20
N LEU A 22 3.30 18.10 20.46
CA LEU A 22 3.91 17.21 19.46
C LEU A 22 2.96 16.09 19.04
N TRP A 23 2.26 15.48 20.01
CA TRP A 23 1.30 14.40 19.77
C TRP A 23 0.13 14.87 18.89
N PHE A 24 -0.44 16.04 19.18
CA PHE A 24 -1.51 16.63 18.36
C PHE A 24 -1.03 16.95 16.94
N ALA A 25 0.16 17.55 16.79
CA ALA A 25 0.72 17.82 15.47
C ALA A 25 0.89 16.52 14.65
N SER A 26 1.34 15.44 15.29
CA SER A 26 1.42 14.11 14.68
C SER A 26 0.05 13.58 14.27
N ALA A 27 -0.96 13.69 15.14
CA ALA A 27 -2.32 13.22 14.84
C ALA A 27 -2.94 13.99 13.65
N ILE A 28 -2.73 15.29 13.57
CA ILE A 28 -3.12 16.12 12.43
C ILE A 28 -2.42 15.62 11.16
N GLY A 29 -1.11 15.37 11.22
CA GLY A 29 -0.36 14.80 10.10
C GLY A 29 -0.95 13.48 9.60
N MET A 30 -1.30 12.56 10.51
CA MET A 30 -1.90 11.28 10.13
C MET A 30 -3.33 11.42 9.56
N MET A 31 -4.10 12.39 10.04
CA MET A 31 -5.51 12.55 9.61
C MET A 31 -5.66 13.26 8.28
N TYR A 32 -4.73 14.18 7.95
CA TYR A 32 -4.83 15.01 6.76
C TYR A 32 -3.79 14.72 5.70
N TRP A 33 -2.68 14.08 6.05
CA TRP A 33 -1.70 13.63 5.08
C TRP A 33 -2.02 12.21 4.66
N ASP A 34 -2.76 12.07 3.55
CA ASP A 34 -3.02 10.77 2.97
C ASP A 34 -1.71 10.07 2.62
N PHE A 35 -1.69 8.75 2.81
CA PHE A 35 -0.57 7.93 2.37
C PHE A 35 -0.38 8.12 0.86
N PRO A 36 0.85 8.32 0.35
CA PRO A 36 1.07 8.50 -1.08
C PRO A 36 0.43 7.34 -1.83
N SER A 37 -0.59 7.66 -2.64
CA SER A 37 -1.34 6.64 -3.34
C SER A 37 -0.43 5.98 -4.36
N VAL A 38 -0.45 4.65 -4.39
CA VAL A 38 0.32 3.90 -5.38
C VAL A 38 -0.47 3.93 -6.68
N THR A 39 0.01 4.72 -7.66
CA THR A 39 -0.64 4.80 -8.96
C THR A 39 -0.40 3.52 -9.78
N GLU A 40 -1.20 3.28 -10.82
CA GLU A 40 -0.92 2.18 -11.76
C GLU A 40 0.46 2.33 -12.42
N ALA A 41 0.93 3.57 -12.64
CA ALA A 41 2.27 3.84 -13.15
C ALA A 41 3.34 3.42 -12.15
N ASP A 42 3.18 3.71 -10.86
CA ASP A 42 4.13 3.30 -9.81
C ASP A 42 4.18 1.77 -9.63
N ARG A 43 3.04 1.09 -9.83
CA ARG A 43 2.98 -0.38 -9.82
C ARG A 43 3.70 -0.96 -11.02
N LEU A 44 3.52 -0.38 -12.20
CA LEU A 44 4.17 -0.84 -13.42
C LEU A 44 5.68 -0.59 -13.38
N ALA A 45 6.11 0.59 -12.94
CA ALA A 45 7.51 0.96 -12.80
C ALA A 45 8.28 0.04 -11.82
N ARG A 46 7.59 -0.47 -10.79
CA ARG A 46 8.16 -1.42 -9.82
C ARG A 46 7.88 -2.89 -10.15
N SER A 47 7.18 -3.17 -11.25
CA SER A 47 6.93 -4.55 -11.66
C SER A 47 8.20 -5.16 -12.27
N PRO A 48 8.45 -6.48 -12.08
CA PRO A 48 9.56 -7.12 -12.75
C PRO A 48 9.36 -7.07 -14.27
N ALA A 49 10.45 -6.88 -15.01
CA ALA A 49 10.43 -6.88 -16.47
C ALA A 49 9.87 -8.20 -17.00
N LEU A 50 8.99 -8.11 -18.00
CA LEU A 50 8.47 -9.30 -18.69
C LEU A 50 9.61 -9.96 -19.47
N ASP A 51 9.70 -11.29 -19.36
CA ASP A 51 10.57 -12.11 -20.20
C ASP A 51 9.71 -12.74 -21.32
N PRO A 52 9.73 -12.19 -22.55
CA PRO A 52 8.89 -12.68 -23.64
C PRO A 52 9.19 -14.13 -24.01
N ALA A 53 10.43 -14.60 -23.79
CA ALA A 53 10.83 -15.95 -24.12
C ALA A 53 10.16 -17.01 -23.22
N ARG A 54 9.67 -16.60 -22.05
CA ARG A 54 8.96 -17.48 -21.11
C ARG A 54 7.45 -17.50 -21.32
N VAL A 55 6.91 -16.61 -22.17
CA VAL A 55 5.47 -16.54 -22.44
C VAL A 55 5.12 -17.55 -23.52
N VAL A 56 4.78 -18.77 -23.09
CA VAL A 56 4.51 -19.91 -24.00
C VAL A 56 3.02 -20.13 -24.26
N VAL A 57 2.15 -19.63 -23.36
CA VAL A 57 0.70 -19.83 -23.43
C VAL A 57 0.03 -18.55 -23.91
N SER A 58 -0.88 -18.63 -24.88
CA SER A 58 -1.63 -17.47 -25.33
C SER A 58 -2.62 -17.00 -24.25
N PRO A 59 -2.98 -15.71 -24.20
CA PRO A 59 -4.00 -15.23 -23.26
C PRO A 59 -5.35 -15.96 -23.40
N ALA A 60 -5.71 -16.38 -24.61
CA ALA A 60 -6.95 -17.11 -24.88
C ALA A 60 -6.90 -18.52 -24.27
N ASP A 61 -5.80 -19.24 -24.47
CA ASP A 61 -5.63 -20.60 -23.93
C ASP A 61 -5.55 -20.57 -22.39
N ALA A 62 -4.85 -19.58 -21.83
CA ALA A 62 -4.76 -19.38 -20.39
C ALA A 62 -6.12 -19.01 -19.76
N TYR A 63 -7.00 -18.34 -20.50
CA TYR A 63 -8.36 -18.08 -20.02
C TYR A 63 -9.24 -19.32 -20.14
N ALA A 64 -9.14 -20.05 -21.25
CA ALA A 64 -9.90 -21.28 -21.48
C ALA A 64 -9.64 -22.33 -20.39
N SER A 65 -8.41 -22.41 -19.84
CA SER A 65 -8.09 -23.33 -18.74
C SER A 65 -8.85 -23.03 -17.43
N LEU A 66 -9.46 -21.85 -17.28
CA LEU A 66 -10.28 -21.51 -16.12
C LEU A 66 -11.71 -22.08 -16.22
N GLY A 67 -12.14 -22.56 -17.39
CA GLY A 67 -13.47 -23.13 -17.60
C GLY A 67 -14.62 -22.15 -17.35
N ARG A 68 -14.37 -20.83 -17.44
CA ARG A 68 -15.41 -19.81 -17.24
C ARG A 68 -16.16 -19.51 -18.55
N PRO A 69 -17.49 -19.41 -18.51
CA PRO A 69 -18.30 -19.15 -19.71
C PRO A 69 -18.24 -17.67 -20.15
N ASP A 70 -18.15 -16.73 -19.21
CA ASP A 70 -18.13 -15.31 -19.51
C ASP A 70 -16.73 -14.80 -19.84
N PRO A 71 -16.57 -13.77 -20.69
CA PRO A 71 -15.27 -13.16 -20.95
C PRO A 71 -14.74 -12.38 -19.71
N PRO A 72 -13.41 -12.28 -19.53
CA PRO A 72 -12.83 -11.51 -18.44
C PRO A 72 -13.02 -10.01 -18.66
N SER A 73 -13.26 -9.25 -17.59
CA SER A 73 -13.32 -7.78 -17.65
C SER A 73 -11.93 -7.14 -17.74
N GLN A 74 -10.89 -7.88 -17.37
CA GLN A 74 -9.49 -7.47 -17.50
C GLN A 74 -8.58 -8.69 -17.58
N ALA A 75 -7.60 -8.66 -18.48
CA ALA A 75 -6.48 -9.60 -18.52
C ALA A 75 -5.18 -8.82 -18.29
N ARG A 76 -4.34 -9.28 -17.37
CA ARG A 76 -3.01 -8.71 -17.10
C ARG A 76 -1.96 -9.81 -17.09
N LEU A 77 -0.88 -9.59 -17.83
CA LEU A 77 0.32 -10.41 -17.76
C LEU A 77 1.28 -9.79 -16.73
N ILE A 78 1.77 -10.61 -15.79
CA ILE A 78 2.75 -10.20 -14.79
C ILE A 78 3.87 -11.24 -14.69
N MET A 79 5.00 -10.86 -14.11
CA MET A 79 5.97 -11.83 -13.60
C MET A 79 5.67 -12.10 -12.11
N TYR A 80 5.52 -13.37 -11.76
CA TYR A 80 5.35 -13.82 -10.38
C TYR A 80 6.35 -14.94 -10.13
N ASP A 81 7.22 -14.76 -9.12
CA ASP A 81 8.24 -15.74 -8.74
C ASP A 81 9.12 -16.21 -9.93
N GLY A 82 9.54 -15.25 -10.77
CA GLY A 82 10.38 -15.52 -11.95
C GLY A 82 9.67 -16.21 -13.13
N ARG A 83 8.34 -16.35 -13.08
CA ARG A 83 7.53 -16.96 -14.15
C ARG A 83 6.42 -16.00 -14.63
N PRO A 84 6.08 -16.00 -15.92
CA PRO A 84 4.94 -15.24 -16.39
C PRO A 84 3.63 -15.86 -15.87
N ALA A 85 2.71 -15.01 -15.43
CA ALA A 85 1.40 -15.40 -14.93
C ALA A 85 0.32 -14.46 -15.49
N TYR A 86 -0.75 -15.05 -16.00
CA TYR A 86 -1.95 -14.32 -16.40
C TYR A 86 -2.88 -14.14 -15.20
N ARG A 87 -3.29 -12.90 -14.94
CA ARG A 87 -4.34 -12.56 -13.98
C ARG A 87 -5.56 -12.08 -14.74
N PHE A 88 -6.67 -12.78 -14.53
CA PHE A 88 -7.96 -12.43 -15.11
C PHE A 88 -8.88 -11.90 -14.01
N ARG A 89 -9.52 -10.76 -14.25
CA ARG A 89 -10.58 -10.23 -13.40
C ARG A 89 -11.92 -10.61 -14.03
N ALA A 90 -12.79 -11.24 -13.25
CA ALA A 90 -14.17 -11.52 -13.63
C ALA A 90 -15.08 -10.54 -12.87
N GLY A 91 -16.00 -9.87 -13.58
CA GLY A 91 -16.96 -8.93 -12.98
C GLY A 91 -16.54 -7.45 -13.01
N ARG A 92 -17.51 -6.59 -12.66
CA ARG A 92 -17.33 -5.16 -12.37
C ARG A 92 -17.09 -4.98 -10.88
#